data_AF-A0A4P0Y026-F1
#
_entry.id   AF-A0A4P0Y026-F1
#
_cell.length_a   1.000
_cell.length_b   1.000
_cell.length_c   1.000
_cell.angle_alpha   90.00
_cell.angle_beta   90.00
_cell.angle_gamma   90.00
#
_symmetry.space_group_name_H-M   'P 1'
#
loop_
_entity.id
_entity.type
_entity.pdbx_description
1 polymer ?
#
loop_
_entity_poly.entity_id
_entity_poly.type
_entity_poly.pdbx_seq_one_letter_code
_entity_poly.pdbx_strand_id
1 'polypeptide(L)'
;MDGIRWMDYAGNMKNNITDLHRRLHQGSYRAQPGRRHYIPKADGKQRPLGIASLEDKIVQYALVKILNAVYENDFMGFSYGFRPGRSQHDALDALATGLVRTNVNWVLGCRHQSVLDRVSHEWLIRFTEHRIGDRR
;
A
#
# COMPACT_ATOMS: atom_id res chain seq x y z
N MET A 1 -14.38 -11.61 8.45
CA MET A 1 -13.47 -10.80 9.28
C MET A 1 -13.66 -11.21 10.71
N ASP A 2 -12.56 -11.37 11.45
CA ASP A 2 -12.51 -11.72 12.88
C ASP A 2 -13.30 -10.83 13.85
N GLY A 3 -13.64 -9.59 13.46
CA GLY A 3 -14.50 -8.71 14.26
C GLY A 3 -13.82 -8.12 15.50
N ILE A 4 -12.51 -8.36 15.67
CA ILE A 4 -11.71 -7.90 16.80
C ILE A 4 -11.52 -6.39 16.70
N ARG A 5 -11.86 -5.66 17.78
CA ARG A 5 -11.58 -4.23 17.88
C ARG A 5 -10.16 -4.00 18.39
N TRP A 6 -9.60 -2.84 18.06
CA TRP A 6 -8.23 -2.50 18.46
C TRP A 6 -8.06 -2.43 19.99
N MET A 7 -9.09 -2.03 20.73
CA MET A 7 -9.07 -1.98 22.20
C MET A 7 -8.98 -3.39 22.80
N ASP A 8 -9.77 -4.33 22.28
CA ASP A 8 -9.77 -5.72 22.74
C ASP A 8 -8.41 -6.37 22.45
N TYR A 9 -7.84 -6.11 21.27
CA TYR A 9 -6.50 -6.58 20.91
C TYR A 9 -5.41 -5.98 21.81
N ALA A 10 -5.55 -4.69 22.18
CA ALA A 10 -4.60 -4.00 23.03
C ALA A 10 -4.60 -4.56 24.47
N GLY A 11 -5.73 -5.08 24.96
CA GLY A 11 -5.86 -5.66 26.30
C GLY A 11 -4.89 -6.83 26.57
N ASN A 12 -4.49 -7.57 25.53
CA ASN A 12 -3.48 -8.62 25.62
C ASN A 12 -2.35 -8.46 24.57
N MET A 13 -1.99 -7.20 24.28
CA MET A 13 -1.12 -6.84 23.16
C MET A 13 0.17 -7.65 23.10
N LYS A 14 0.88 -7.81 24.22
CA LYS A 14 2.18 -8.49 24.24
C LYS A 14 2.08 -9.94 23.79
N ASN A 15 1.09 -10.68 24.29
CA ASN A 15 0.89 -12.08 23.92
C ASN A 15 0.40 -12.19 22.48
N ASN A 16 -0.53 -11.32 22.06
CA ASN A 16 -1.06 -11.31 20.70
C ASN A 16 0.05 -11.07 19.65
N ILE A 17 0.92 -10.09 19.89
CA ILE A 17 2.05 -9.79 18.99
C ILE A 17 3.09 -10.92 19.01
N THR A 18 3.38 -11.50 20.17
CA THR A 18 4.32 -12.62 20.29
C THR A 18 3.81 -13.85 19.52
N ASP A 19 2.52 -14.15 19.62
CA ASP A 19 1.88 -15.23 18.87
C ASP A 19 1.87 -14.96 17.35
N LEU A 20 1.50 -13.75 16.94
CA LEU A 20 1.51 -13.35 15.54
C LEU A 20 2.92 -13.48 14.93
N HIS A 21 3.94 -13.01 15.65
CA HIS A 21 5.34 -13.15 15.27
C HIS A 21 5.73 -14.63 15.10
N ARG A 22 5.36 -15.48 16.06
CA ARG A 22 5.61 -16.93 15.98
C ARG A 22 4.96 -17.56 14.74
N ARG A 23 3.68 -17.23 14.45
CA ARG A 23 2.96 -17.74 13.27
C ARG A 23 3.60 -17.30 11.95
N LEU A 24 4.08 -16.06 11.87
CA LEU A 24 4.79 -15.54 10.70
C LEU A 24 6.13 -16.26 10.47
N HIS A 25 6.90 -16.48 11.54
CA HIS A 25 8.18 -17.17 11.46
C HIS A 25 8.03 -18.64 11.05
N GLN A 26 6.96 -19.30 11.48
CA GLN A 26 6.67 -20.69 11.15
C GLN A 26 5.95 -20.87 9.79
N GLY A 27 5.63 -19.78 9.08
CA GLY A 27 4.89 -19.83 7.81
C GLY A 27 3.43 -20.29 7.94
N SER A 28 2.89 -20.34 9.17
CA SER A 28 1.52 -20.77 9.46
C SER A 28 0.51 -19.62 9.45
N TYR A 29 0.99 -18.37 9.41
CA TYR A 29 0.13 -17.19 9.25
C TYR A 29 -0.55 -17.19 7.88
N ARG A 30 -1.88 -16.98 7.89
CA ARG A 30 -2.70 -16.82 6.70
C ARG A 30 -3.48 -15.52 6.82
N ALA A 31 -3.31 -14.63 5.84
CA ALA A 31 -4.04 -13.36 5.80
C ALA A 31 -5.55 -13.62 5.69
N GLN A 32 -6.35 -12.85 6.42
CA GLN A 32 -7.80 -13.01 6.37
C GLN A 32 -8.39 -12.33 5.13
N PRO A 33 -9.52 -12.84 4.60
CA PRO A 33 -10.22 -12.15 3.53
C PRO A 33 -10.69 -10.77 3.98
N GLY A 34 -10.34 -9.76 3.21
CA GLY A 34 -10.74 -8.38 3.47
C GLY A 34 -12.26 -8.20 3.45
N ARG A 35 -12.76 -7.34 4.34
CA ARG A 35 -14.18 -6.98 4.40
C ARG A 35 -14.42 -5.81 3.46
N ARG A 36 -15.32 -5.97 2.49
CA ARG A 36 -15.79 -4.85 1.67
C ARG A 36 -16.76 -3.98 2.46
N HIS A 37 -16.48 -2.69 2.49
CA HIS A 37 -17.38 -1.67 3.02
C HIS A 37 -17.58 -0.59 1.96
N TYR A 38 -18.82 -0.13 1.76
CA TYR A 38 -19.15 0.84 0.73
C TYR A 38 -19.36 2.20 1.35
N ILE A 39 -18.62 3.20 0.86
CA ILE A 39 -18.77 4.60 1.28
C ILE A 39 -19.46 5.38 0.15
N PRO A 40 -20.51 6.18 0.46
CA PRO A 40 -21.16 7.01 -0.53
C PRO A 40 -20.21 8.11 -1.02
N LYS A 41 -20.20 8.34 -2.32
CA LYS A 41 -19.59 9.53 -2.93
C LYS A 41 -20.64 10.62 -3.13
N ALA A 42 -20.16 11.85 -3.31
CA ALA A 42 -20.99 13.00 -3.66
C ALA A 42 -21.76 12.82 -4.99
N ASP A 43 -21.26 11.97 -5.90
CA ASP A 43 -21.86 11.68 -7.21
C ASP A 43 -22.90 10.53 -7.18
N GLY A 44 -23.30 10.07 -5.99
CA GLY A 44 -24.26 8.98 -5.81
C GLY A 44 -23.68 7.58 -6.03
N LYS A 45 -22.43 7.44 -6.50
CA LYS A 45 -21.77 6.15 -6.64
C LYS A 45 -21.20 5.69 -5.29
N GLN A 46 -20.98 4.39 -5.14
CA GLN A 46 -20.36 3.81 -3.96
C GLN A 46 -18.87 3.54 -4.20
N ARG A 47 -18.01 3.91 -3.25
CA ARG A 47 -16.58 3.53 -3.25
C ARG A 47 -16.42 2.26 -2.40
N PRO A 48 -16.00 1.12 -2.98
CA PRO A 48 -15.64 -0.03 -2.18
C PRO A 48 -14.33 0.25 -1.45
N LEU A 49 -14.31 0.00 -0.15
CA LEU A 49 -13.12 -0.07 0.69
C LEU A 49 -12.89 -1.51 1.09
N GLY A 50 -11.68 -2.02 0.83
CA GLY A 50 -11.18 -3.24 1.43
C GLY A 50 -10.63 -2.92 2.81
N ILE A 51 -11.33 -3.36 3.85
CA ILE A 51 -10.82 -3.30 5.21
C ILE A 51 -10.05 -4.61 5.42
N ALA A 52 -8.85 -4.56 5.98
CA ALA A 52 -8.08 -5.73 6.41
C ALA A 52 -8.26 -5.97 7.91
N SER A 53 -8.01 -7.20 8.41
CA SER A 53 -8.06 -7.46 9.85
C SER A 53 -6.98 -6.67 10.58
N LEU A 54 -7.06 -6.58 11.90
CA LEU A 54 -6.08 -5.80 12.66
C LEU A 54 -4.68 -6.40 12.54
N GLU A 55 -4.55 -7.72 12.63
CA GLU A 55 -3.26 -8.40 12.44
C GLU A 55 -2.74 -8.20 11.03
N ASP A 56 -3.59 -8.34 9.99
CA ASP A 56 -3.17 -8.10 8.61
C ASP A 56 -2.63 -6.68 8.42
N LYS A 57 -3.26 -5.67 9.06
CA LYS A 57 -2.75 -4.28 9.03
C LYS A 57 -1.39 -4.15 9.68
N ILE A 58 -1.16 -4.82 10.81
CA ILE A 58 0.14 -4.83 11.51
C ILE A 58 1.21 -5.44 10.62
N VAL A 59 0.93 -6.61 10.02
CA VAL A 59 1.86 -7.30 9.12
C VAL A 59 2.13 -6.48 7.86
N GLN A 60 1.09 -5.94 7.22
CA GLN A 60 1.23 -5.07 6.05
C GLN A 60 2.04 -3.81 6.38
N TYR A 61 1.84 -3.20 7.54
CA TYR A 61 2.59 -2.03 7.96
C TYR A 61 4.08 -2.35 8.20
N ALA A 62 4.38 -3.47 8.84
CA ALA A 62 5.75 -3.95 9.00
C ALA A 62 6.41 -4.23 7.64
N LEU A 63 5.69 -4.88 6.74
CA LEU A 63 6.16 -5.14 5.37
C LEU A 63 6.46 -3.84 4.63
N VAL A 64 5.54 -2.86 4.64
CA VAL A 64 5.73 -1.56 3.99
C VAL A 64 6.98 -0.83 4.50
N LYS A 65 7.27 -0.89 5.80
CA LYS A 65 8.51 -0.30 6.35
C LYS A 65 9.76 -0.90 5.73
N ILE A 66 9.81 -2.23 5.60
CA ILE A 66 10.95 -2.93 5.02
C ILE A 66 11.04 -2.64 3.52
N LEU A 67 9.91 -2.73 2.80
CA LEU A 67 9.88 -2.48 1.36
C LEU A 67 10.29 -1.04 1.03
N ASN A 68 9.83 -0.04 1.79
CA ASN A 68 10.25 1.34 1.58
C ASN A 68 11.76 1.51 1.76
N ALA A 69 12.39 0.83 2.74
CA ALA A 69 13.84 0.90 2.90
C ALA A 69 14.61 0.33 1.69
N VAL A 70 14.01 -0.61 0.95
CA VAL A 70 14.61 -1.20 -0.26
C VAL A 70 14.35 -0.33 -1.49
N TYR A 71 13.08 0.07 -1.72
CA TYR A 71 12.63 0.66 -2.98
C TYR A 71 12.71 2.18 -3.04
N GLU A 72 12.78 2.90 -1.92
CA GLU A 72 12.88 4.37 -1.96
C GLU A 72 14.15 4.84 -2.69
N ASN A 73 15.22 4.05 -2.64
CA ASN A 73 16.47 4.31 -3.37
C ASN A 73 16.32 4.13 -4.90
N ASP A 74 15.34 3.36 -5.35
CA ASP A 74 15.13 3.05 -6.77
C ASP A 74 14.03 3.91 -7.40
N PHE A 75 13.10 4.42 -6.60
CA PHE A 75 11.99 5.21 -7.11
C PHE A 75 12.49 6.49 -7.77
N MET A 76 12.00 6.72 -9.00
CA MET A 76 12.31 7.91 -9.77
C MET A 76 11.90 9.19 -9.02
N GLY A 77 12.66 10.26 -9.21
CA GLY A 77 12.45 11.54 -8.53
C GLY A 77 11.07 12.19 -8.80
N PHE A 78 10.44 11.83 -9.91
CA PHE A 78 9.10 12.31 -10.30
C PHE A 78 7.95 11.36 -9.89
N SER A 79 8.22 10.37 -9.05
CA SER A 79 7.19 9.55 -8.39
C SER A 79 6.85 10.15 -7.03
N TYR A 80 5.60 10.51 -6.79
CA TYR A 80 5.18 11.24 -5.57
C TYR A 80 4.14 10.50 -4.73
N GLY A 81 3.37 9.58 -5.33
CA GLY A 81 2.24 8.94 -4.67
C GLY A 81 2.68 7.91 -3.62
N PHE A 82 2.09 7.97 -2.42
CA PHE A 82 2.27 6.98 -1.34
C PHE A 82 3.72 6.79 -0.86
N ARG A 83 4.58 7.78 -1.05
CA ARG A 83 6.00 7.74 -0.63
C ARG A 83 6.24 8.57 0.63
N PRO A 84 7.12 8.11 1.55
CA PRO A 84 7.53 8.93 2.69
C PRO A 84 8.17 10.25 2.25
N GLY A 85 7.78 11.36 2.89
CA GLY A 85 8.36 12.68 2.59
C GLY A 85 8.02 13.26 1.22
N ARG A 86 7.07 12.66 0.50
CA ARG A 86 6.53 13.18 -0.78
C ARG A 86 5.03 13.38 -0.67
N SER A 87 4.52 14.39 -1.35
CA SER A 87 3.12 14.79 -1.31
C SER A 87 2.59 15.14 -2.71
N GLN A 88 1.27 15.29 -2.79
CA GLN A 88 0.60 15.80 -3.99
C GLN A 88 1.02 17.24 -4.34
N HIS A 89 1.48 18.02 -3.36
CA HIS A 89 1.95 19.38 -3.59
C HIS A 89 3.30 19.39 -4.30
N ASP A 90 4.22 18.50 -3.92
CA ASP A 90 5.50 18.32 -4.62
C ASP A 90 5.29 17.95 -6.10
N ALA A 91 4.29 17.11 -6.38
CA ALA A 91 3.93 16.74 -7.74
C ALA A 91 3.40 17.93 -8.55
N LEU A 92 2.58 18.78 -7.92
CA LEU A 92 2.02 19.98 -8.53
C LEU A 92 3.12 21.02 -8.81
N ASP A 93 4.03 21.21 -7.86
CA ASP A 93 5.14 22.16 -7.99
C ASP A 93 6.11 21.74 -9.10
N ALA A 94 6.42 20.45 -9.20
CA ALA A 94 7.24 19.92 -10.29
C ALA A 94 6.56 20.09 -11.65
N LEU A 95 5.25 19.82 -11.74
CA LEU A 95 4.48 20.05 -12.97
C LEU A 95 4.47 21.53 -13.35
N ALA A 96 4.13 22.42 -12.42
CA ALA A 96 4.08 23.86 -12.65
C ALA A 96 5.44 24.40 -13.10
N THR A 97 6.52 23.97 -12.45
CA THR A 97 7.89 24.34 -12.83
C THR A 97 8.22 23.89 -14.25
N GLY A 98 7.85 22.67 -14.63
CA GLY A 98 8.05 22.15 -15.98
C GLY A 98 7.29 22.96 -17.04
N LEU A 99 6.03 23.28 -16.77
CA LEU A 99 5.18 24.06 -17.68
C LEU A 99 5.65 25.51 -17.85
N VAL A 100 6.16 26.14 -16.78
CA VAL A 100 6.60 27.54 -16.83
C VAL A 100 7.99 27.67 -17.45
N ARG A 101 8.91 26.72 -17.17
CA ARG A 101 10.31 26.81 -17.60
C ARG A 101 10.58 26.25 -18.99
N THR A 102 9.66 25.50 -19.56
CA THR A 102 9.83 24.88 -20.88
C THR A 102 8.62 25.13 -21.75
N ASN A 103 8.81 25.19 -23.08
CA ASN A 103 7.70 25.34 -24.02
C ASN A 103 6.95 24.02 -24.18
N VAL A 104 6.06 23.73 -23.22
CA VAL A 104 5.16 22.57 -23.27
C VAL A 104 3.86 22.96 -23.95
N ASN A 105 3.60 22.39 -25.12
CA ASN A 105 2.36 22.64 -25.86
C ASN A 105 1.21 21.69 -25.48
N TRP A 106 1.53 20.51 -24.93
CA TRP A 106 0.54 19.45 -24.66
C TRP A 106 0.84 18.74 -23.35
N VAL A 107 -0.20 18.48 -22.56
CA VAL A 107 -0.16 17.66 -21.35
C VAL A 107 -1.07 16.46 -21.52
N LEU A 108 -0.50 15.26 -21.45
CA LEU A 108 -1.25 14.02 -21.59
C LEU A 108 -1.78 13.53 -20.22
N GLY A 109 -3.10 13.54 -20.05
CA GLY A 109 -3.76 12.99 -18.87
C GLY A 109 -4.02 11.49 -19.01
N CYS A 110 -3.17 10.65 -18.42
CA CYS A 110 -3.41 9.20 -18.35
C CYS A 110 -4.03 8.81 -17.01
N ARG A 111 -5.12 8.03 -17.04
CA ARG A 111 -5.74 7.48 -15.82
C ARG A 111 -6.00 5.98 -15.98
N HIS A 112 -5.49 5.21 -15.03
CA HIS A 112 -5.81 3.79 -14.91
C HIS A 112 -6.94 3.59 -13.92
N GLN A 113 -8.00 2.88 -14.34
CA GLN A 113 -9.09 2.50 -13.46
C GLN A 113 -8.76 1.16 -12.80
N SER A 114 -9.09 1.01 -11.52
CA SER A 114 -9.02 -0.27 -10.81
C SER A 114 -7.66 -0.97 -10.89
N VAL A 115 -6.55 -0.23 -10.70
CA VAL A 115 -5.18 -0.78 -10.78
C VAL A 115 -5.01 -2.01 -9.88
N LEU A 116 -5.49 -1.95 -8.64
CA LEU A 116 -5.37 -3.06 -7.69
C LEU A 116 -6.25 -4.27 -8.03
N ASP A 117 -7.35 -4.08 -8.76
CA ASP A 117 -8.21 -5.20 -9.19
C ASP A 117 -7.66 -5.87 -10.46
N ARG A 118 -6.81 -5.17 -11.22
CA ARG A 118 -6.32 -5.59 -12.54
C ARG A 118 -4.85 -5.98 -12.57
N VAL A 119 -4.09 -5.68 -11.52
CA VAL A 119 -2.67 -6.04 -11.45
C VAL A 119 -2.51 -7.56 -11.40
N SER A 120 -1.66 -8.11 -12.28
CA SER A 120 -1.34 -9.53 -12.24
C SER A 120 -0.49 -9.85 -11.01
N HIS A 121 -0.99 -10.77 -10.18
CA HIS A 121 -0.26 -11.22 -9.00
C HIS A 121 1.08 -11.86 -9.37
N GLU A 122 1.11 -12.66 -10.44
CA GLU A 122 2.32 -13.30 -10.93
C GLU A 122 3.41 -12.27 -11.27
N TRP A 123 3.06 -11.23 -12.03
CA TRP A 123 4.02 -10.17 -12.38
C TRP A 123 4.47 -9.37 -11.17
N LEU A 124 3.56 -9.09 -10.23
CA LEU A 124 3.91 -8.37 -9.00
C LEU A 124 4.94 -9.14 -8.17
N ILE A 125 4.79 -10.47 -8.05
CA ILE A 125 5.77 -11.33 -7.38
C ILE A 125 7.10 -11.31 -8.13
N ARG A 126 7.10 -11.53 -9.45
CA ARG A 126 8.33 -11.48 -10.26
C ARG A 126 9.08 -10.16 -10.10
N PHE A 127 8.40 -9.01 -10.15
CA PHE A 127 9.05 -7.71 -9.93
C PHE A 127 9.61 -7.58 -8.52
N THR A 128 8.93 -8.13 -7.53
CA THR A 128 9.39 -8.10 -6.14
C THR A 128 10.68 -8.91 -5.95
N GLU A 129 10.78 -10.08 -6.60
CA GLU A 129 11.94 -10.97 -6.56
C GLU A 129 13.22 -10.33 -7.15
N HIS A 130 13.11 -9.29 -7.98
CA HIS A 130 14.29 -8.60 -8.53
C HIS A 130 15.12 -7.89 -7.45
N ARG A 131 14.48 -7.45 -6.36
CA ARG A 131 15.15 -6.74 -5.26
C ARG A 131 15.13 -7.51 -3.95
N ILE A 132 14.21 -8.46 -3.81
CA ILE A 132 14.06 -9.27 -2.60
C ILE A 132 14.48 -10.69 -2.93
N GLY A 133 15.71 -11.04 -2.56
CA GLY A 133 16.27 -12.38 -2.72
C GLY A 133 15.97 -13.33 -1.55
N ASP A 134 14.94 -13.04 -0.74
CA ASP A 134 14.59 -13.87 0.41
C ASP A 134 14.00 -15.20 -0.08
N ARG A 135 14.87 -16.22 -0.13
CA ARG A 135 14.52 -17.60 -0.42
C ARG A 135 14.29 -18.28 0.92
N ARG A 136 13.05 -18.24 1.41
CA ARG A 136 12.59 -19.19 2.42
C ARG A 136 12.14 -20.48 1.76
#